data_AF-A0A0Q4F502-F1
#
_entry.id   AF-A0A0Q4F502-F1
#
_cell.length_a   1.000
_cell.length_b   1.000
_cell.length_c   1.000
_cell.angle_alpha   90.00
_cell.angle_beta   90.00
_cell.angle_gamma   90.00
#
_symmetry.space_group_name_H-M   'P 1'
#
loop_
_entity.id
_entity.type
_entity.pdbx_description
1 polymer ?
#
loop_
_entity_poly.entity_id
_entity_poly.type
_entity_poly.pdbx_seq_one_letter_code
_entity_poly.pdbx_strand_id
1 'polypeptide(L)'
;MAVGSAMVLGLAGASQAATVLDGPINLGTAAGYAVLAGSTVTNSGATLVTGDVGLSPGTEIKGFTGPPNGSFVAGTARTDPDVDLAKNDLTKAFNVAASLTPQASGLSQLAGKTLKPGVYAGGALDLSSGSTLTLDGGAESVWVFQAASTLVTGSGSKIVLINGASI
;
A
#
# COMPACT_ATOMS: atom_id res chain seq x y z
N MET A 1 51.34 28.15 -35.76
CA MET A 1 49.97 28.19 -36.36
C MET A 1 49.63 26.74 -36.67
N ALA A 2 48.60 26.05 -36.19
CA ALA A 2 47.41 26.33 -35.39
C ALA A 2 47.15 25.07 -34.52
N VAL A 3 46.87 25.21 -33.22
CA VAL A 3 45.57 24.98 -32.55
C VAL A 3 44.77 23.78 -33.08
N GLY A 4 44.41 22.86 -32.18
CA GLY A 4 43.43 21.80 -32.45
C GLY A 4 43.00 21.08 -31.18
N SER A 5 42.28 21.77 -30.30
CA SER A 5 41.62 21.21 -29.11
C SER A 5 40.60 20.13 -29.50
N ALA A 6 40.67 18.97 -28.86
CA ALA A 6 39.59 17.99 -28.89
C ALA A 6 38.72 18.15 -27.64
N MET A 7 37.53 18.69 -27.84
CA MET A 7 36.45 18.82 -26.86
C MET A 7 35.82 17.43 -26.65
N VAL A 8 35.91 16.89 -25.44
CA VAL A 8 35.19 15.65 -25.07
C VAL A 8 33.74 16.00 -24.76
N LEU A 9 32.83 15.31 -25.45
CA LEU A 9 31.38 15.44 -25.33
C LEU A 9 30.90 15.16 -23.89
N GLY A 10 30.06 16.06 -23.37
CA GLY A 10 29.36 15.86 -22.11
C GLY A 10 28.41 14.67 -22.17
N LEU A 11 28.40 13.86 -21.12
CA LEU A 11 27.38 12.85 -20.87
C LEU A 11 26.02 13.54 -20.77
N ALA A 12 25.13 13.26 -21.73
CA ALA A 12 23.72 13.55 -21.58
C ALA A 12 23.20 12.72 -20.40
N GLY A 13 22.93 13.36 -19.26
CA GLY A 13 22.18 12.73 -18.19
C GLY A 13 20.80 12.36 -18.72
N ALA A 14 20.45 11.08 -18.66
CA ALA A 14 19.10 10.64 -18.99
C ALA A 14 18.11 11.38 -18.09
N SER A 15 17.29 12.26 -18.67
CA SER A 15 16.13 12.83 -17.98
C SER A 15 15.14 11.70 -17.74
N GLN A 16 15.19 11.06 -16.57
CA GLN A 16 14.14 10.15 -16.13
C GLN A 16 12.89 11.00 -15.89
N ALA A 17 11.82 10.76 -16.66
CA ALA A 17 10.53 11.37 -16.37
C ALA A 17 10.03 10.87 -15.01
N ALA A 18 9.59 11.78 -14.14
CA ALA A 18 8.99 11.40 -12.86
C ALA A 18 7.67 10.66 -13.12
N THR A 19 7.51 9.47 -12.55
CA THR A 19 6.21 8.80 -12.49
C THR A 19 5.35 9.54 -11.46
N VAL A 20 4.30 10.22 -11.92
CA VAL A 20 3.42 11.03 -11.07
C VAL A 20 2.16 10.22 -10.71
N LEU A 21 1.65 10.44 -9.51
CA LEU A 21 0.38 9.88 -9.07
C LEU A 21 -0.77 10.51 -9.88
N ASP A 22 -1.51 9.68 -10.59
CA ASP A 22 -2.64 10.09 -11.45
C ASP A 22 -3.89 9.28 -11.08
N GLY A 23 -4.41 9.55 -9.87
CA GLY A 23 -5.58 8.87 -9.31
C GLY A 23 -5.26 7.57 -8.56
N PRO A 24 -6.30 6.78 -8.23
CA PRO A 24 -6.16 5.58 -7.43
C PRO A 24 -5.31 4.50 -8.12
N ILE A 25 -4.55 3.73 -7.34
CA ILE A 25 -3.83 2.58 -7.87
C ILE A 25 -4.82 1.49 -8.24
N ASN A 26 -4.80 1.06 -9.51
CA ASN A 26 -5.66 -0.01 -9.98
C ASN A 26 -5.23 -1.36 -9.38
N LEU A 27 -6.08 -1.92 -8.52
CA LEU A 27 -5.88 -3.23 -7.88
C LEU A 27 -6.29 -4.41 -8.78
N GLY A 28 -6.96 -4.16 -9.91
CA GLY A 28 -7.47 -5.21 -10.78
C GLY A 28 -8.39 -6.18 -10.02
N THR A 29 -8.18 -7.48 -10.21
CA THR A 29 -8.97 -8.52 -9.53
C THR A 29 -8.70 -8.61 -8.02
N ALA A 30 -7.60 -8.04 -7.51
CA ALA A 30 -7.32 -7.99 -6.08
C ALA A 30 -8.33 -7.11 -5.30
N ALA A 31 -9.02 -6.18 -5.97
CA ALA A 31 -10.04 -5.33 -5.36
C ALA A 31 -11.24 -6.11 -4.78
N GLY A 32 -11.47 -7.34 -5.24
CA GLY A 32 -12.56 -8.19 -4.76
C GLY A 32 -12.30 -8.88 -3.42
N TYR A 33 -11.09 -8.78 -2.88
CA TYR A 33 -10.67 -9.49 -1.67
C TYR A 33 -10.46 -8.51 -0.51
N ALA A 34 -11.03 -8.83 0.65
CA ALA A 34 -10.75 -8.13 1.90
C ALA A 34 -9.39 -8.52 2.48
N VAL A 35 -8.97 -9.77 2.24
CA VAL A 35 -7.64 -10.29 2.62
C VAL A 35 -7.10 -11.11 1.45
N LEU A 36 -5.88 -10.81 1.01
CA LEU A 36 -5.19 -11.58 -0.04
C LEU A 36 -3.74 -11.86 0.39
N ALA A 37 -3.42 -13.13 0.62
CA ALA A 37 -2.15 -13.55 1.23
C ALA A 37 -1.33 -14.49 0.34
N GLY A 38 -0.03 -14.64 0.66
CA GLY A 38 0.92 -15.49 -0.06
C GLY A 38 1.08 -16.91 0.51
N SER A 39 1.36 -17.01 1.81
CA SER A 39 1.82 -18.24 2.46
C SER A 39 0.76 -18.91 3.34
N THR A 40 0.19 -18.16 4.28
CA THR A 40 -0.82 -18.66 5.23
C THR A 40 -1.70 -17.49 5.68
N VAL A 41 -2.99 -17.73 5.87
CA VAL A 41 -3.86 -16.81 6.62
C VAL A 41 -4.15 -17.44 7.97
N THR A 42 -3.79 -16.75 9.05
CA THR A 42 -4.09 -17.18 10.42
C THR A 42 -4.91 -16.12 11.12
N ASN A 43 -6.01 -16.55 11.73
CA ASN A 43 -6.83 -15.71 12.57
C ASN A 43 -6.90 -16.27 14.01
N SER A 44 -6.93 -15.39 15.00
CA SER A 44 -7.10 -15.74 16.41
C SER A 44 -8.10 -14.79 17.08
N GLY A 45 -8.98 -15.33 17.92
CA GLY A 45 -10.03 -14.54 18.59
C GLY A 45 -11.26 -14.34 17.70
N ALA A 46 -12.06 -13.33 18.04
CA ALA A 46 -13.29 -12.98 17.32
C ALA A 46 -13.01 -11.84 16.32
N THR A 47 -13.04 -12.17 15.04
CA THR A 47 -12.84 -11.28 13.90
C THR A 47 -13.98 -11.46 12.93
N LEU A 48 -14.54 -10.35 12.45
CA LEU A 48 -15.44 -10.31 11.30
C LEU A 48 -14.67 -9.75 10.10
N VAL A 49 -14.51 -10.56 9.05
CA VAL A 49 -14.00 -10.11 7.76
C VAL A 49 -15.19 -9.96 6.82
N THR A 50 -15.45 -8.74 6.34
CA THR A 50 -16.49 -8.49 5.33
C THR A 50 -15.84 -8.48 3.96
N GLY A 51 -16.18 -9.44 3.10
CA GLY A 51 -15.54 -9.69 1.81
C GLY A 51 -14.71 -10.97 1.80
N ASP A 52 -14.14 -11.29 0.63
CA ASP A 52 -13.47 -12.57 0.40
C ASP A 52 -12.05 -12.62 0.99
N VAL A 53 -11.63 -13.84 1.35
CA VAL A 53 -10.26 -14.14 1.82
C VAL A 53 -9.60 -15.06 0.79
N GLY A 54 -8.56 -14.56 0.13
CA GLY A 54 -7.79 -15.29 -0.87
C GLY A 54 -6.40 -15.67 -0.36
N LEU A 55 -5.94 -16.88 -0.70
CA LEU A 55 -4.58 -17.32 -0.44
C LEU A 55 -3.99 -18.04 -1.67
N SER A 56 -2.83 -17.57 -2.14
CA SER A 56 -2.03 -18.27 -3.16
C SER A 56 -0.57 -17.81 -3.13
N PRO A 57 0.42 -18.71 -3.33
CA PRO A 57 0.28 -20.15 -3.62
C PRO A 57 0.11 -21.03 -2.37
N GLY A 58 0.04 -20.43 -1.18
CA GLY A 58 -0.24 -21.14 0.06
C GLY A 58 -1.57 -21.88 0.03
N THR A 59 -1.73 -22.84 0.94
CA THR A 59 -2.92 -23.71 0.99
C THR A 59 -3.63 -23.71 2.34
N GLU A 60 -3.14 -22.94 3.31
CA GLU A 60 -3.67 -22.95 4.68
C GLU A 60 -4.31 -21.61 5.06
N ILE A 61 -5.64 -21.63 5.18
CA ILE A 61 -6.45 -20.58 5.82
C ILE A 61 -7.03 -21.18 7.10
N LYS A 62 -6.67 -20.63 8.27
CA LYS A 62 -7.08 -21.19 9.57
C LYS A 62 -7.57 -20.13 10.56
N GLY A 63 -8.37 -20.59 11.54
CA GLY A 63 -8.85 -19.75 12.64
C GLY A 63 -10.18 -19.03 12.37
N PHE A 64 -10.83 -19.30 11.24
CA PHE A 64 -12.21 -18.87 10.95
C PHE A 64 -13.19 -19.99 11.31
N THR A 65 -13.57 -20.04 12.59
CA THR A 65 -14.39 -21.12 13.17
C THR A 65 -15.89 -20.83 13.20
N GLY A 66 -16.32 -19.63 12.80
CA GLY A 66 -17.73 -19.21 12.74
C GLY A 66 -18.31 -18.70 14.06
N PRO A 67 -19.49 -18.05 14.04
CA PRO A 67 -20.17 -17.52 15.24
C PRO A 67 -20.63 -18.63 16.21
N PRO A 68 -20.88 -18.33 17.50
CA PRO A 68 -20.83 -17.01 18.15
C PRO A 68 -19.48 -16.65 18.78
N ASN A 69 -18.58 -17.63 18.97
CA ASN A 69 -17.30 -17.47 19.68
C ASN A 69 -16.07 -17.53 18.76
N GLY A 70 -16.29 -17.64 17.45
CA GLY A 70 -15.23 -17.75 16.45
C GLY A 70 -15.21 -16.58 15.48
N SER A 71 -14.32 -16.69 14.50
CA SER A 71 -14.21 -15.68 13.45
C SER A 71 -14.96 -16.06 12.20
N PHE A 72 -15.50 -15.05 11.55
CA PHE A 72 -16.44 -15.20 10.45
C PHE A 72 -15.95 -14.39 9.24
N VAL A 73 -15.97 -15.05 8.08
CA VAL A 73 -15.80 -14.40 6.77
C VAL A 73 -17.20 -14.22 6.19
N ALA A 74 -17.68 -12.99 6.10
CA ALA A 74 -18.88 -12.62 5.36
C ALA A 74 -18.54 -12.51 3.87
N GLY A 75 -18.17 -13.64 3.29
CA GLY A 75 -17.60 -13.84 1.96
C GLY A 75 -17.12 -15.28 1.81
N THR A 76 -16.20 -15.53 0.89
CA THR A 76 -15.61 -16.86 0.66
C THR A 76 -14.13 -16.87 1.01
N ALA A 77 -13.70 -17.88 1.78
CA ALA A 77 -12.28 -18.19 1.98
C ALA A 77 -11.83 -19.23 0.93
N ARG A 78 -10.84 -18.90 0.10
CA ARG A 78 -10.49 -19.71 -1.07
C ARG A 78 -9.02 -19.66 -1.50
N THR A 79 -8.61 -20.72 -2.19
CA THR A 79 -7.25 -20.96 -2.74
C THR A 79 -7.31 -21.44 -4.20
N ASP A 80 -8.34 -21.04 -4.95
CA ASP A 80 -8.57 -21.44 -6.35
C ASP A 80 -7.84 -20.52 -7.36
N PRO A 81 -7.82 -20.86 -8.67
CA PRO A 81 -7.06 -20.10 -9.67
C PRO A 81 -7.46 -18.62 -9.83
N ASP A 82 -8.65 -18.20 -9.41
CA ASP A 82 -9.00 -16.75 -9.44
C ASP A 82 -8.10 -15.97 -8.47
N VAL A 83 -7.70 -16.61 -7.37
CA VAL A 83 -6.77 -16.05 -6.40
C VAL A 83 -5.38 -15.85 -7.01
N ASP A 84 -4.94 -16.73 -7.92
CA ASP A 84 -3.66 -16.58 -8.64
C ASP A 84 -3.65 -15.30 -9.50
N LEU A 85 -4.75 -15.04 -10.20
CA LEU A 85 -4.91 -13.82 -10.98
C LEU A 85 -4.88 -12.58 -10.07
N ALA A 86 -5.61 -12.62 -8.95
CA ALA A 86 -5.60 -11.56 -7.95
C ALA A 86 -4.20 -11.30 -7.38
N LYS A 87 -3.40 -12.34 -7.14
CA LYS A 87 -2.00 -12.20 -6.70
C LYS A 87 -1.13 -11.51 -7.75
N ASN A 88 -1.30 -11.86 -9.02
CA ASN A 88 -0.57 -11.21 -10.10
C ASN A 88 -0.92 -9.73 -10.23
N ASP A 89 -2.21 -9.39 -10.15
CA ASP A 89 -2.66 -8.00 -10.20
C ASP A 89 -2.22 -7.21 -8.97
N LEU A 90 -2.21 -7.81 -7.77
CA LEU A 90 -1.64 -7.21 -6.56
C LEU A 90 -0.14 -6.89 -6.76
N THR A 91 0.63 -7.80 -7.35
CA THR A 91 2.05 -7.54 -7.65
C THR A 91 2.23 -6.37 -8.62
N LYS A 92 1.39 -6.26 -9.66
CA LYS A 92 1.42 -5.11 -10.58
C LYS A 92 1.09 -3.82 -9.83
N ALA A 93 0.02 -3.80 -9.05
CA ALA A 93 -0.40 -2.64 -8.26
C ALA A 93 0.69 -2.18 -7.28
N PHE A 94 1.33 -3.13 -6.58
CA PHE A 94 2.47 -2.86 -5.72
C PHE A 94 3.63 -2.22 -6.48
N ASN A 95 4.01 -2.77 -7.64
CA ASN A 95 5.09 -2.22 -8.45
C ASN A 95 4.77 -0.81 -8.99
N VAL A 96 3.52 -0.56 -9.37
CA VAL A 96 3.07 0.80 -9.75
C VAL A 96 3.25 1.75 -8.56
N ALA A 97 2.69 1.41 -7.40
CA ALA A 97 2.78 2.23 -6.20
C ALA A 97 4.24 2.51 -5.79
N ALA A 98 5.12 1.51 -5.88
CA ALA A 98 6.54 1.63 -5.57
C ALA A 98 7.34 2.45 -6.60
N SER A 99 6.86 2.53 -7.85
CA SER A 99 7.52 3.29 -8.93
C SER A 99 7.19 4.80 -8.92
N LEU A 100 6.19 5.22 -8.14
CA LEU A 100 5.79 6.61 -8.06
C LEU A 100 6.90 7.47 -7.45
N THR A 101 7.08 8.67 -8.00
CA THR A 101 8.05 9.64 -7.50
C THR A 101 7.52 10.31 -6.22
N PRO A 102 8.19 10.17 -5.07
CA PRO A 102 7.72 10.78 -3.83
C PRO A 102 7.80 12.30 -3.87
N GLN A 103 6.74 12.97 -3.41
CA GLN A 103 6.79 14.41 -3.13
C GLN A 103 7.61 14.73 -1.87
N ALA A 104 7.68 13.78 -0.94
CA ALA A 104 8.48 13.86 0.26
C ALA A 104 9.12 12.49 0.57
N SER A 105 10.40 12.50 0.91
CA SER A 105 11.19 11.31 1.24
C SER A 105 11.82 11.43 2.63
N GLY A 106 12.32 10.32 3.17
CA GLY A 106 12.96 10.28 4.49
C GLY A 106 11.97 10.34 5.66
N LEU A 107 10.70 10.02 5.41
CA LEU A 107 9.69 9.95 6.45
C LEU A 107 9.96 8.75 7.38
N SER A 108 9.78 8.95 8.68
CA SER A 108 9.92 7.88 9.68
C SER A 108 8.80 7.84 10.71
N GLN A 109 8.12 8.96 10.93
CA GLN A 109 7.03 9.11 11.89
C GLN A 109 5.81 9.71 11.19
N LEU A 110 4.62 9.23 11.53
CA LEU A 110 3.33 9.68 11.00
C LEU A 110 2.50 10.41 12.07
N ALA A 111 2.80 10.21 13.35
CA ALA A 111 2.10 10.82 14.47
C ALA A 111 2.04 12.35 14.36
N GLY A 112 0.82 12.88 14.54
CA GLY A 112 0.53 14.32 14.55
C GLY A 112 0.62 15.00 13.18
N LYS A 113 0.91 14.26 12.11
CA LYS A 113 0.99 14.85 10.77
C LYS A 113 -0.39 15.05 10.19
N THR A 114 -0.54 16.15 9.46
CA THR A 114 -1.64 16.37 8.52
C THR A 114 -1.04 16.41 7.12
N LEU A 115 -1.41 15.43 6.28
CA LEU A 115 -0.82 15.24 4.96
C LEU A 115 -1.84 15.56 3.87
N LYS A 116 -1.44 16.41 2.94
CA LYS A 116 -2.15 16.66 1.69
C LYS A 116 -1.98 15.48 0.73
N PRO A 117 -2.81 15.36 -0.32
CA PRO A 117 -2.72 14.24 -1.26
C PRO A 117 -1.33 14.13 -1.88
N GLY A 118 -0.89 12.90 -2.18
CA GLY A 118 0.36 12.62 -2.88
C GLY A 118 1.19 11.49 -2.27
N VAL A 119 2.46 11.42 -2.69
CA VAL A 119 3.32 10.25 -2.50
C VAL A 119 4.40 10.51 -1.45
N TYR A 120 4.40 9.74 -0.36
CA TYR A 120 5.30 9.89 0.76
C TYR A 120 6.18 8.65 0.92
N ALA A 121 7.50 8.83 0.96
CA ALA A 121 8.45 7.74 1.08
C ALA A 121 9.29 7.80 2.36
N GLY A 122 9.63 6.63 2.89
CA GLY A 122 10.40 6.47 4.10
C GLY A 122 11.09 5.12 4.20
N GLY A 123 11.92 4.97 5.23
CA GLY A 123 12.48 3.68 5.60
C GLY A 123 11.42 2.82 6.29
N ALA A 124 11.50 2.74 7.61
CA ALA A 124 10.38 2.30 8.44
C ALA A 124 9.46 3.49 8.71
N LEU A 125 8.15 3.29 8.59
CA LEU A 125 7.12 4.25 8.94
C LEU A 125 6.45 3.82 10.25
N ASP A 126 6.40 4.72 11.23
CA ASP A 126 5.72 4.49 12.51
C ASP A 126 4.56 5.45 12.65
N LEU A 127 3.40 4.95 13.07
CA LEU A 127 2.28 5.71 13.61
C LEU A 127 2.14 5.30 15.09
N SER A 128 2.77 6.07 15.97
CA SER A 128 2.89 5.70 17.38
C SER A 128 1.55 5.45 18.10
N SER A 129 1.58 4.65 19.16
CA SER A 129 0.41 4.33 19.97
C SER A 129 -0.34 5.58 20.45
N GLY A 130 -1.68 5.55 20.36
CA GLY A 130 -2.55 6.66 20.73
C GLY A 130 -2.45 7.91 19.85
N SER A 131 -1.61 7.91 18.81
CA SER A 131 -1.41 9.07 17.94
C SER A 131 -2.39 9.08 16.75
N THR A 132 -2.47 10.23 16.08
CA THR A 132 -3.32 10.40 14.88
C THR A 132 -2.48 10.86 13.70
N LEU A 133 -2.71 10.25 12.54
CA LEU A 133 -2.36 10.78 11.23
C LEU A 133 -3.63 11.34 10.59
N THR A 134 -3.59 12.57 10.11
CA THR A 134 -4.71 13.21 9.40
C THR A 134 -4.41 13.26 7.90
N LEU A 135 -5.33 12.75 7.09
CA LEU A 135 -5.31 12.86 5.63
C LEU A 135 -6.34 13.92 5.21
N ASP A 136 -5.85 15.02 4.65
CA ASP A 136 -6.62 16.22 4.38
C ASP A 136 -6.71 16.45 2.86
N GLY A 137 -7.87 16.14 2.29
CA GLY A 137 -8.16 16.30 0.87
C GLY A 137 -9.64 16.10 0.55
N GLY A 138 -9.98 16.14 -0.74
CA GLY A 138 -11.34 15.92 -1.23
C GLY A 138 -11.63 14.46 -1.59
N ALA A 139 -12.82 14.21 -2.18
CA ALA A 139 -13.30 12.86 -2.51
C ALA A 139 -12.36 12.07 -3.44
N GLU A 140 -11.76 12.75 -4.41
CA GLU A 140 -10.85 12.14 -5.41
C GLU A 140 -9.38 12.17 -4.98
N SER A 141 -9.10 12.52 -3.72
CA SER A 141 -7.72 12.66 -3.24
C SER A 141 -7.08 11.31 -2.95
N VAL A 142 -5.81 11.17 -3.36
CA VAL A 142 -5.06 9.91 -3.21
C VAL A 142 -3.77 10.14 -2.44
N TRP A 143 -3.48 9.21 -1.53
CA TRP A 143 -2.24 9.15 -0.78
C TRP A 143 -1.56 7.81 -1.03
N VAL A 144 -0.25 7.84 -1.30
CA VAL A 144 0.58 6.65 -1.39
C VAL A 144 1.70 6.74 -0.38
N PHE A 145 1.80 5.74 0.50
CA PHE A 145 2.88 5.63 1.47
C PHE A 145 3.81 4.50 1.06
N GLN A 146 5.04 4.84 0.67
CA GLN A 146 6.10 3.91 0.34
C GLN A 146 6.98 3.70 1.57
N ALA A 147 6.88 2.53 2.20
CA ALA A 147 7.80 2.10 3.25
C ALA A 147 8.83 1.15 2.63
N ALA A 148 10.11 1.52 2.66
CA ALA A 148 11.20 0.62 2.25
C ALA A 148 11.42 -0.53 3.24
N SER A 149 10.84 -0.44 4.44
CA SER A 149 10.85 -1.47 5.48
C SER A 149 9.44 -1.67 6.04
N THR A 150 9.24 -1.50 7.35
CA THR A 150 7.96 -1.74 8.02
C THR A 150 7.04 -0.52 8.00
N LEU A 151 5.73 -0.77 8.07
CA LEU A 151 4.74 0.17 8.58
C LEU A 151 4.24 -0.37 9.92
N VAL A 152 4.38 0.41 10.99
CA VAL A 152 3.92 0.06 12.33
C VAL A 152 2.82 1.03 12.75
N THR A 153 1.65 0.50 13.13
CA THR A 153 0.57 1.28 13.74
C THR A 153 0.40 0.84 15.18
N GLY A 154 0.76 1.71 16.12
CA GLY A 154 0.66 1.44 17.54
C GLY A 154 -0.80 1.32 18.02
N SER A 155 -0.98 0.67 19.16
CA SER A 155 -2.30 0.47 19.76
C SER A 155 -3.04 1.80 19.97
N GLY A 156 -4.31 1.85 19.58
CA GLY A 156 -5.14 3.05 19.71
C GLY A 156 -4.77 4.20 18.76
N SER A 157 -3.82 4.00 17.85
CA SER A 157 -3.57 4.98 16.79
C SER A 157 -4.75 5.10 15.82
N LYS A 158 -4.83 6.24 15.13
CA LYS A 158 -5.92 6.56 14.21
C LYS A 158 -5.39 7.17 12.92
N ILE A 159 -6.05 6.84 11.82
CA ILE A 159 -5.96 7.59 10.56
C ILE A 159 -7.30 8.29 10.39
N VAL A 160 -7.29 9.62 10.30
CA VAL A 160 -8.49 10.45 10.20
C VAL A 160 -8.53 11.12 8.83
N LEU A 161 -9.62 10.91 8.12
CA LEU A 161 -9.90 11.55 6.82
C LEU A 161 -10.74 12.80 7.07
N ILE A 162 -10.35 13.94 6.51
CA ILE A 162 -11.10 15.20 6.63
C ILE A 162 -11.33 15.85 5.26
N ASN A 163 -12.23 16.84 5.23
CA ASN A 163 -12.52 17.69 4.06
C ASN A 163 -13.06 16.97 2.81
N GLY A 164 -13.60 15.77 3.00
CA GLY A 164 -14.23 14.97 1.94
C GLY A 164 -13.41 13.78 1.47
N ALA A 165 -12.19 13.59 2.00
CA ALA A 165 -11.43 12.36 1.79
C ALA A 165 -12.21 11.12 2.26
N SER A 166 -12.08 10.01 1.54
CA SER A 166 -12.85 8.78 1.78
C SER A 166 -12.00 7.52 1.55
N ILE A 167 -12.54 6.37 1.96
CA ILE A 167 -11.96 5.04 1.75
C ILE A 167 -12.57 4.34 0.54
#